data_AF-A0A4U8WC64-F1
#
_entry.id   AF-A0A4U8WC64-F1
#
_cell.length_a   1.000
_cell.length_b   1.000
_cell.length_c   1.000
_cell.angle_alpha   90.00
_cell.angle_beta   90.00
_cell.angle_gamma   90.00
#
_symmetry.space_group_name_H-M   'P 1'
#
loop_
_entity.id
_entity.type
_entity.pdbx_description
1 polymer ?
#
loop_
_entity_poly.entity_id
_entity_poly.type
_entity_poly.pdbx_seq_one_letter_code
_entity_poly.pdbx_strand_id
1 'polypeptide(L)'
;MDNRLTVSVFGNDILNGQVMQIRTNNPDGGNNVFLRTKYDTRNFGLSINYKIPTKNKLAKEDANILNSKKEETGGVMQQGQ
;
A
#
# COMPACT_ATOMS: atom_id res chain seq x y z
N MET A 1 12.74 10.44 17.01
CA MET A 1 12.98 9.78 15.72
C MET A 1 11.71 9.02 15.38
N ASP A 2 10.74 9.72 14.80
CA ASP A 2 9.37 9.22 14.65
C ASP A 2 9.33 8.07 13.65
N ASN A 3 8.58 7.00 13.94
CA ASN A 3 8.34 5.78 13.16
C ASN A 3 8.12 5.99 11.64
N ARG A 4 9.16 6.38 10.91
CA ARG A 4 9.14 6.70 9.48
C ARG A 4 9.89 5.67 8.66
N LEU A 5 10.69 4.83 9.29
CA LEU A 5 11.41 3.72 8.69
C LEU A 5 10.73 2.41 9.09
N THR A 6 10.33 1.63 8.09
CA THR A 6 9.82 0.27 8.25
C THR A 6 10.78 -0.69 7.57
N VAL A 7 11.20 -1.73 8.28
CA VAL A 7 12.01 -2.81 7.73
C VAL A 7 11.18 -4.09 7.81
N SER A 8 11.06 -4.79 6.69
CA SER A 8 10.28 -6.02 6.58
C SER A 8 11.13 -7.13 5.96
N VAL A 9 10.98 -8.34 6.48
CA VAL A 9 11.56 -9.55 5.89
C VAL A 9 10.44 -10.51 5.52
N PHE A 10 10.61 -11.24 4.43
CA PHE A 10 9.70 -12.31 4.04
C PHE A 10 10.47 -13.54 3.56
N GLY A 11 9.84 -14.69 3.70
CA GLY A 11 10.32 -15.96 3.18
C GLY A 11 9.15 -16.76 2.64
N ASN A 12 9.24 -17.17 1.38
CA ASN A 12 8.27 -18.03 0.71
C ASN A 12 8.77 -19.48 0.71
N ASP A 13 7.84 -20.42 0.84
CA ASP A 13 8.10 -21.87 0.87
C ASP A 13 9.20 -22.31 1.86
N ILE A 14 9.18 -21.78 3.09
CA ILE A 14 10.23 -22.02 4.12
C ILE A 14 10.45 -23.53 4.38
N LEU A 15 9.38 -24.31 4.36
CA LEU A 15 9.43 -25.76 4.60
C LEU A 15 9.69 -26.59 3.34
N ASN A 16 9.93 -25.95 2.18
CA ASN A 16 10.22 -26.61 0.90
C ASN A 16 9.14 -27.62 0.49
N GLY A 17 7.88 -27.26 0.73
CA GLY A 17 6.72 -28.14 0.63
C GLY A 17 6.13 -28.20 -0.77
N GLN A 18 6.46 -27.23 -1.64
CA GLN A 18 5.85 -27.16 -2.96
C GLN A 18 6.46 -28.19 -3.92
N VAL A 19 5.63 -29.16 -4.34
CA VAL A 19 5.97 -30.17 -5.35
C VAL A 19 4.77 -30.38 -6.26
N MET A 20 5.01 -30.42 -7.56
CA MET A 20 3.98 -30.84 -8.52
C MET A 20 4.17 -32.32 -8.87
N GLN A 21 3.09 -33.09 -8.76
CA GLN A 21 3.09 -34.51 -9.06
C GLN A 21 1.82 -34.89 -9.81
N ILE A 22 1.99 -35.55 -10.96
CA ILE A 22 0.91 -36.15 -11.73
C ILE A 22 1.20 -37.64 -11.81
N ARG A 23 0.21 -38.45 -11.42
CA ARG A 23 0.24 -39.90 -11.54
C ARG A 23 -1.04 -40.35 -12.21
N THR A 24 -0.94 -41.16 -13.25
CA THR A 24 -2.11 -41.86 -13.79
C THR A 24 -2.50 -42.99 -12.85
N ASN A 25 -3.79 -43.13 -12.57
CA ASN A 25 -4.33 -44.32 -11.93
C ASN A 25 -4.98 -45.18 -13.01
N ASN A 26 -4.33 -46.29 -13.40
CA ASN A 26 -4.83 -47.17 -14.45
C ASN A 26 -5.46 -48.43 -13.83
N PRO A 27 -6.80 -48.49 -13.70
CA PRO A 27 -7.49 -49.55 -12.97
C PRO A 27 -7.39 -50.92 -13.66
N ASP A 28 -7.15 -50.95 -14.97
CA ASP A 28 -7.14 -52.16 -15.79
C ASP A 28 -5.74 -52.79 -15.94
N GLY A 29 -4.76 -52.39 -15.11
CA GLY A 29 -3.45 -53.05 -15.01
C GLY A 29 -2.38 -52.62 -16.02
N GLY A 30 -2.57 -51.49 -16.72
CA GLY A 30 -1.56 -50.94 -17.65
C GLY A 30 -0.43 -50.15 -16.98
N ASN A 31 0.56 -49.71 -17.79
CA ASN A 31 1.67 -48.87 -17.32
C ASN A 31 1.16 -47.53 -16.78
N ASN A 32 1.64 -47.15 -15.59
CA ASN A 32 1.32 -45.86 -14.99
C ASN A 32 2.38 -44.81 -15.37
N VAL A 33 1.94 -43.67 -15.87
CA VAL A 33 2.80 -42.51 -16.11
C VAL A 33 2.96 -41.74 -14.81
N PHE A 34 4.20 -41.47 -14.43
CA PHE A 34 4.56 -40.68 -13.27
C PHE A 34 5.40 -39.48 -13.70
N LEU A 35 4.85 -38.28 -13.49
CA LEU A 35 5.51 -37.01 -13.77
C LEU A 35 5.68 -36.27 -12.45
N ARG A 36 6.91 -35.90 -12.11
CA ARG A 36 7.22 -35.12 -10.91
C ARG A 36 8.12 -33.96 -11.28
N THR A 37 7.68 -32.76 -10.93
CA THR A 37 8.43 -31.53 -11.15
C THR A 37 8.58 -30.78 -9.84
N LYS A 38 9.82 -30.35 -9.56
CA LYS A 38 10.16 -29.51 -8.42
C LYS A 38 10.86 -28.26 -8.95
N TYR A 39 10.12 -27.16 -8.98
CA TYR A 39 10.69 -25.84 -9.23
C TYR A 39 11.24 -25.28 -7.93
N ASP A 40 12.32 -24.51 -8.00
CA ASP A 40 12.79 -23.78 -6.83
C ASP A 40 11.81 -22.63 -6.56
N THR A 41 11.10 -22.74 -5.44
CA THR A 41 10.08 -21.76 -5.04
C THR A 41 10.48 -21.02 -3.75
N ARG A 42 11.59 -21.44 -3.13
CA ARG A 42 12.15 -20.83 -1.93
C ARG A 42 12.75 -19.49 -2.30
N ASN A 43 12.16 -18.43 -1.77
CA ASN A 43 12.70 -17.10 -1.96
C ASN A 43 12.57 -16.29 -0.67
N PHE A 44 13.56 -15.44 -0.44
CA PHE A 44 13.63 -14.55 0.70
C PHE A 44 13.79 -13.13 0.20
N GLY A 45 13.23 -12.17 0.91
CA GLY A 45 13.42 -10.78 0.57
C GLY A 45 13.40 -9.87 1.77
N LEU A 46 14.10 -8.76 1.61
CA LEU A 46 14.18 -7.66 2.54
C LEU A 46 13.57 -6.43 1.87
N SER A 47 12.72 -5.71 2.58
CA SER A 47 12.15 -4.46 2.14
C SER A 47 12.42 -3.37 3.17
N ILE A 48 12.83 -2.21 2.68
CA ILE A 48 13.04 -1.00 3.47
C ILE A 48 12.09 0.06 2.92
N ASN A 49 11.21 0.57 3.77
CA ASN A 49 10.26 1.62 3.43
C ASN A 49 10.53 2.84 4.30
N TYR A 50 10.69 4.02 3.68
CA TYR A 50 10.90 5.27 4.39
C TYR A 50 9.86 6.32 4.00
N LYS A 51 9.06 6.78 4.95
CA LYS A 51 8.06 7.84 4.74
C LYS A 51 8.73 9.20 4.84
N ILE A 52 8.92 9.85 3.70
CA ILE A 52 9.44 11.21 3.63
C ILE A 52 8.40 12.18 4.23
N PRO A 53 8.75 12.94 5.28
CA PRO A 53 7.87 13.94 5.86
C PRO A 53 7.80 15.15 4.94
N THR A 54 6.78 15.22 4.08
CA THR A 54 6.52 16.44 3.32
C THR A 54 5.69 17.40 4.16
N LYS A 55 6.22 18.59 4.46
CA LYS A 55 5.35 19.73 4.78
C LYS A 55 4.87 20.26 3.43
N ASN A 56 3.75 19.74 2.92
CA ASN A 56 3.18 20.24 1.68
C ASN A 56 2.64 21.66 1.93
N LYS A 57 3.51 22.67 1.69
CA LYS A 57 3.19 24.09 1.84
C LYS A 57 2.24 24.59 0.74
N LEU A 58 1.90 23.76 -0.26
CA LEU A 58 0.93 24.06 -1.34
C LEU A 58 -0.42 23.33 -1.17
N ALA A 59 -0.59 22.41 -0.21
CA ALA A 59 -1.90 21.76 0.04
C ALA A 59 -2.85 22.60 0.92
N LYS A 60 -2.52 23.87 1.17
CA LYS A 60 -3.35 24.82 1.90
C LYS A 60 -3.30 26.19 1.20
N GLU A 61 -3.77 26.27 -0.03
CA GLU A 61 -4.31 27.53 -0.56
C GLU A 61 -5.57 27.24 -1.39
N ASP A 62 -6.58 26.63 -0.76
CA ASP A 62 -7.92 27.15 -1.03
C ASP A 62 -8.00 28.42 -0.21
N ALA A 63 -7.59 29.53 -0.83
CA ALA A 63 -7.93 30.85 -0.34
C ALA A 63 -9.46 30.88 -0.27
N ASN A 64 -9.99 30.65 0.93
CA ASN A 64 -11.41 30.77 1.20
C ASN A 64 -11.77 32.25 1.06
N ILE A 65 -11.99 32.67 -0.19
CA ILE A 65 -12.33 34.03 -0.69
C ILE A 65 -13.69 34.51 -0.12
N LEU A 66 -14.34 33.74 0.75
CA LEU A 66 -15.68 34.00 1.26
C LEU A 66 -15.73 34.70 2.63
N ASN A 67 -14.59 34.98 3.28
CA ASN A 67 -14.59 35.70 4.58
C ASN A 67 -14.37 37.23 4.47
N SER A 68 -14.31 37.82 3.27
CA SER A 68 -14.16 39.26 3.09
C SER A 68 -15.45 40.01 2.70
N LYS A 69 -16.63 39.40 2.86
CA LYS A 69 -17.92 40.08 2.71
C LYS A 69 -18.97 39.57 3.69
N LYS A 70 -18.99 40.13 4.90
CA LYS A 70 -20.20 40.41 5.69
C LYS A 70 -19.80 40.96 7.05
N GLU A 71 -19.84 42.26 7.19
CA GLU A 71 -20.21 42.95 8.42
C GLU A 71 -20.64 44.38 8.06
N GLU A 72 -21.67 44.48 7.21
CA GLU A 72 -22.60 45.62 7.27
C GLU A 72 -23.60 45.27 8.36
N THR A 73 -23.49 45.89 9.54
CA THR A 73 -24.61 46.31 10.43
C THR A 73 -24.00 47.01 11.64
N GLY A 74 -24.13 48.34 11.75
CA GLY A 74 -23.65 49.04 12.94
C GLY A 74 -23.65 50.57 12.88
N GLY A 75 -24.83 51.17 12.75
CA GLY A 75 -25.23 52.45 13.37
C GLY A 75 -24.28 53.66 13.47
N VAL A 76 -24.70 54.72 12.76
CA VAL A 76 -24.79 56.15 13.19
C VAL A 76 -23.50 56.94 13.50
N MET A 77 -23.26 58.01 12.70
CA MET A 77 -22.95 59.43 13.05
C MET A 77 -22.32 60.11 11.80
N GLN A 78 -22.96 61.08 11.11
CA GLN A 78 -23.21 62.51 11.39
C GLN A 78 -22.21 63.47 10.71
N GLN A 79 -22.71 64.30 9.79
CA GLN A 79 -22.38 65.71 9.44
C GLN A 79 -22.80 65.92 7.96
N GLY A 80 -23.54 66.94 7.55
CA GLY A 80 -23.65 68.30 8.05
C GLY A 80 -23.27 69.23 6.90
N GLN A 81 -24.27 69.98 6.40
CA GLN A 81 -24.27 70.97 5.29
C GLN A 81 -24.41 70.43 3.86
#